data_AF-A0A0C7AJN7-F1
#
_entry.id   AF-A0A0C7AJN7-F1
#
_cell.length_a   1.000
_cell.length_b   1.000
_cell.length_c   1.000
_cell.angle_alpha   90.00
_cell.angle_beta   90.00
_cell.angle_gamma   90.00
#
_symmetry.space_group_name_H-M   'P 1'
#
loop_
_entity.id
_entity.type
_entity.pdbx_description
1 polymer ?
#
loop_
_entity_poly.entity_id
_entity_poly.type
_entity_poly.pdbx_seq_one_letter_code
_entity_poly.pdbx_strand_id
1 'polypeptide(L)'
;MQSYLQSGRFVDSDHPVVVEFAEKSRGNSAKPRDQAVALYYAVRDGVRYNPYVFSRDPQTLKASHALQQGESYCVPKAILLAACARHCRIPARIGLADVRNHLATPRLLEALRSEVFAMHGYTELYLEGRWVKATPAFNRALCRAFDVAPLEFDGVADSVFHPFNRQGERYMEYLADHGQFADLPEELFFSHLQQHYPHLFSGRPLALDGDFQAEAGQDEGRR
;
A
#
# COMPACT_ATOMS: atom_id res chain seq x y z
N MET A 1 13.97 0.57 18.05
CA MET A 1 13.50 1.88 17.57
C MET A 1 14.41 2.47 16.50
N GLN A 2 15.75 2.43 16.66
CA GLN A 2 16.69 2.96 15.66
C GLN A 2 16.55 2.34 14.26
N SER A 3 16.32 1.03 14.17
CA SER A 3 16.06 0.33 12.89
C SER A 3 14.83 0.87 12.14
N TYR A 4 13.85 1.45 12.85
CA TYR A 4 12.64 2.04 12.25
C TYR A 4 12.83 3.49 11.81
N LEU A 5 14.04 4.04 11.94
CA LEU A 5 14.44 5.36 11.44
C LEU A 5 15.48 5.27 10.31
N GLN A 6 16.12 4.11 10.15
CA GLN A 6 17.18 3.90 9.18
C GLN A 6 16.62 3.52 7.81
N SER A 7 17.34 3.90 6.76
CA SER A 7 17.08 3.42 5.42
C SER A 7 17.24 1.89 5.35
N GLY A 8 16.39 1.27 4.54
CA GLY A 8 16.43 -0.17 4.24
C GLY A 8 16.71 -0.39 2.76
N ARG A 9 16.75 -1.65 2.33
CA ARG A 9 16.83 -2.01 0.92
C ARG A 9 15.58 -1.61 0.14
N PHE A 10 14.39 -1.80 0.71
CA PHE A 10 13.11 -1.49 0.04
C PHE A 10 12.54 -0.16 0.49
N VAL A 11 12.58 0.13 1.79
CA VAL A 11 12.16 1.43 2.32
C VAL A 11 13.06 2.57 1.80
N ASP A 12 14.32 2.33 1.47
CA ASP A 12 15.26 3.25 0.79
C ASP A 12 15.06 4.77 1.04
N SER A 13 14.89 5.16 2.31
CA SER A 13 14.50 6.51 2.74
C SER A 13 15.57 7.58 2.54
N ASP A 14 16.78 7.18 2.18
CA ASP A 14 17.90 8.03 1.79
C ASP A 14 18.01 8.24 0.28
N HIS A 15 17.18 7.57 -0.52
CA HIS A 15 17.17 7.75 -1.96
C HIS A 15 16.73 9.19 -2.32
N PRO A 16 17.45 9.91 -3.21
CA PRO A 16 17.19 11.33 -3.49
C PRO A 16 15.75 11.67 -3.87
N VAL A 17 15.09 10.84 -4.69
CA VAL A 17 13.67 11.09 -5.07
C VAL A 17 12.70 10.96 -3.89
N VAL A 18 13.00 10.09 -2.92
CA VAL A 18 12.18 9.90 -1.71
C VAL A 18 12.37 11.09 -0.77
N VAL A 19 13.63 11.50 -0.58
CA VAL A 19 14.00 12.70 0.19
C VAL A 19 13.27 13.93 -0.34
N GLU A 20 13.39 14.18 -1.65
CA GLU A 20 12.75 15.33 -2.30
C GLU A 20 11.23 15.31 -2.15
N PHE A 21 10.61 14.15 -2.37
CA PHE A 21 9.16 13.99 -2.20
C PHE A 21 8.73 14.23 -0.75
N ALA A 22 9.42 13.63 0.23
CA ALA A 22 9.09 13.78 1.64
C ALA A 22 9.22 15.24 2.12
N GLU A 23 10.29 15.94 1.72
CA GLU A 23 10.50 17.35 2.04
C GLU A 23 9.40 18.25 1.46
N LYS A 24 9.00 18.00 0.20
CA LYS A 24 7.90 18.74 -0.44
C LYS A 24 6.54 18.45 0.19
N SER A 25 6.33 17.24 0.67
CA SER A 25 5.00 16.74 1.06
C SER A 25 4.72 16.77 2.56
N ARG A 26 5.73 16.85 3.43
CA ARG A 26 5.53 16.85 4.90
C ARG A 26 4.85 18.11 5.46
N GLY A 27 4.68 19.14 4.64
CA GLY A 27 4.15 20.44 5.06
C GLY A 27 5.12 21.22 5.95
N ASN A 28 4.62 22.30 6.55
CA ASN A 28 5.44 23.25 7.32
C ASN A 28 5.39 23.02 8.85
N SER A 29 4.60 22.06 9.33
CA SER A 29 4.48 21.80 10.76
C SER A 29 5.74 21.13 11.30
N ALA A 30 6.18 21.53 12.50
CA ALA A 30 7.25 20.85 13.21
C ALA A 30 6.75 19.59 13.96
N LYS A 31 5.44 19.36 14.03
CA LYS A 31 4.87 18.22 14.76
C LYS A 31 4.95 16.94 13.91
N PRO A 32 5.56 15.86 14.42
CA PRO A 32 5.65 14.58 13.71
C PRO A 32 4.31 14.03 13.21
N ARG A 33 3.24 14.21 14.00
CA ARG A 33 1.89 13.79 13.63
C ARG A 33 1.37 14.52 12.39
N ASP A 34 1.47 15.84 12.37
CA ASP A 34 0.98 16.64 11.23
C ASP A 34 1.75 16.28 9.95
N GLN A 35 3.07 16.08 10.06
CA GLN A 35 3.90 15.62 8.96
C GLN A 35 3.47 14.23 8.48
N ALA A 36 3.26 13.28 9.40
CA ALA A 36 2.80 11.93 9.06
C ALA A 36 1.47 11.95 8.31
N VAL A 37 0.52 12.78 8.74
CA VAL A 37 -0.77 12.96 8.08
C VAL A 37 -0.59 13.54 6.68
N ALA A 38 0.22 14.59 6.52
CA ALA A 38 0.48 15.18 5.20
C ALA A 38 1.15 14.18 4.23
N LEU A 39 2.14 13.44 4.72
CA LEU A 39 2.82 12.39 3.96
C LEU A 39 1.88 11.25 3.56
N TYR A 40 0.98 10.83 4.46
CA TYR A 40 -0.04 9.82 4.14
C TYR A 40 -0.88 10.23 2.94
N TYR A 41 -1.43 11.45 2.95
CA TYR A 41 -2.27 11.92 1.85
C TYR A 41 -1.46 12.10 0.56
N ALA A 42 -0.23 12.60 0.65
CA ALA A 42 0.66 12.73 -0.50
C ALA A 42 0.98 11.38 -1.14
N VAL A 43 1.29 10.35 -0.35
CA VAL A 43 1.56 9.00 -0.88
C VAL A 43 0.28 8.34 -1.39
N ARG A 44 -0.83 8.46 -0.66
CA ARG A 44 -2.14 7.91 -1.05
C ARG A 44 -2.54 8.42 -2.42
N ASP A 45 -2.50 9.74 -2.63
CA ASP A 45 -3.07 10.38 -3.81
C ASP A 45 -2.04 10.68 -4.91
N GLY A 46 -0.74 10.76 -4.58
CA GLY A 46 0.34 11.09 -5.51
C GLY A 46 0.89 9.91 -6.32
N VAL A 47 0.61 8.68 -5.90
CA VAL A 47 0.98 7.46 -6.64
C VAL A 47 -0.31 6.70 -6.99
N ARG A 48 -0.55 6.44 -8.27
CA ARG A 48 -1.75 5.72 -8.73
C ARG A 48 -1.75 4.28 -8.20
N TYR A 49 -2.90 3.79 -7.75
CA TYR A 49 -3.04 2.40 -7.37
C TYR A 49 -3.40 1.51 -8.57
N ASN A 50 -2.57 0.52 -8.86
CA ASN A 50 -2.82 -0.50 -9.87
C ASN A 50 -2.11 -1.81 -9.50
N PRO A 51 -2.83 -2.89 -9.18
CA PRO A 51 -2.24 -4.19 -8.85
C PRO A 51 -1.65 -4.92 -10.06
N TYR A 52 -2.00 -4.53 -11.29
CA TYR A 52 -1.47 -5.18 -12.50
C TYR A 52 0.02 -4.90 -12.73
N VAL A 53 0.60 -3.87 -12.11
CA VAL A 53 2.04 -3.57 -12.20
C VAL A 53 2.92 -4.46 -11.32
N PHE A 54 2.34 -5.47 -10.65
CA PHE A 54 3.10 -6.46 -9.88
C PHE A 54 4.20 -7.09 -10.75
N SER A 55 5.38 -7.26 -10.17
CA SER A 55 6.52 -7.93 -10.80
C SER A 55 7.21 -8.85 -9.81
N ARG A 56 7.87 -9.89 -10.34
CA ARG A 56 8.75 -10.76 -9.56
C ARG A 56 10.14 -10.14 -9.33
N ASP A 57 10.45 -9.02 -9.99
CA ASP A 57 11.68 -8.28 -9.76
C ASP A 57 11.61 -7.53 -8.41
N PRO A 58 12.46 -7.86 -7.43
CA PRO A 58 12.45 -7.19 -6.14
C PRO A 58 12.70 -5.68 -6.23
N GLN A 59 13.32 -5.17 -7.30
CA GLN A 59 13.54 -3.73 -7.46
C GLN A 59 12.23 -2.94 -7.56
N THR A 60 11.14 -3.56 -8.02
CA THR A 60 9.83 -2.89 -8.14
C THR A 60 9.14 -2.68 -6.79
N LEU A 61 9.69 -3.27 -5.72
CA LEU A 61 9.15 -3.16 -4.36
C LEU A 61 9.65 -1.92 -3.60
N LYS A 62 10.63 -1.19 -4.16
CA LYS A 62 11.26 -0.05 -3.50
C LYS A 62 10.35 1.18 -3.43
N ALA A 63 10.50 2.00 -2.38
CA ALA A 63 9.81 3.28 -2.29
C ALA A 63 10.20 4.22 -3.44
N SER A 64 11.50 4.29 -3.75
CA SER A 64 12.01 5.08 -4.88
C SER A 64 11.38 4.66 -6.22
N HIS A 65 11.23 3.36 -6.47
CA HIS A 65 10.62 2.84 -7.68
C HIS A 65 9.14 3.24 -7.77
N ALA A 66 8.37 3.10 -6.69
CA ALA A 66 6.96 3.49 -6.66
C ALA A 66 6.75 4.97 -6.99
N LEU A 67 7.64 5.86 -6.52
CA LEU A 67 7.61 7.28 -6.88
C LEU A 67 7.97 7.51 -8.35
N GLN A 68 9.04 6.87 -8.84
CA GLN A 68 9.52 7.07 -10.20
C GLN A 68 8.52 6.61 -11.27
N GLN A 69 7.83 5.50 -11.02
CA GLN A 69 6.79 5.01 -11.94
C GLN A 69 5.49 5.81 -11.84
N GLY A 70 5.21 6.43 -10.68
CA GLY A 70 3.96 7.16 -10.45
C GLY A 70 2.72 6.25 -10.32
N GLU A 71 2.91 4.93 -10.39
CA GLU A 71 1.89 3.90 -10.27
C GLU A 71 2.46 2.69 -9.52
N SER A 72 1.70 2.14 -8.57
CA SER A 72 2.08 0.96 -7.82
C SER A 72 0.88 0.32 -7.12
N TYR A 73 1.11 -0.66 -6.25
CA TYR A 73 0.07 -1.33 -5.46
C TYR A 73 0.33 -1.19 -3.95
N CYS A 74 -0.44 -1.90 -3.12
CA CYS A 74 -0.46 -1.66 -1.67
C CYS A 74 0.92 -1.76 -0.99
N VAL A 75 1.73 -2.75 -1.36
CA VAL A 75 3.02 -2.99 -0.70
C VAL A 75 4.02 -1.86 -0.98
N PRO A 76 4.38 -1.50 -2.22
CA PRO A 76 5.37 -0.44 -2.42
C PRO A 76 4.86 0.93 -1.99
N LYS A 77 3.52 1.18 -2.02
CA LYS A 77 2.94 2.39 -1.46
C LYS A 77 3.07 2.48 0.07
N ALA A 78 2.90 1.36 0.79
CA ALA A 78 3.16 1.30 2.22
C ALA A 78 4.65 1.47 2.56
N ILE A 79 5.53 0.88 1.74
CA ILE A 79 6.98 1.06 1.84
C ILE A 79 7.35 2.53 1.63
N LEU A 80 6.76 3.19 0.63
CA LEU A 80 6.95 4.61 0.36
C LEU A 80 6.50 5.52 1.52
N LEU A 81 5.35 5.26 2.12
CA LEU A 81 4.94 6.03 3.30
C LEU A 81 5.92 5.85 4.46
N ALA A 82 6.38 4.62 4.70
CA ALA A 82 7.40 4.36 5.71
C ALA A 82 8.70 5.11 5.40
N ALA A 83 9.11 5.15 4.13
CA ALA A 83 10.31 5.82 3.67
C ALA A 83 10.29 7.32 3.95
N CYS A 84 9.21 7.98 3.53
CA CYS A 84 9.01 9.41 3.75
C CYS A 84 8.97 9.75 5.25
N ALA A 85 8.30 8.91 6.05
CA ALA A 85 8.23 9.09 7.49
C ALA A 85 9.63 8.98 8.14
N ARG A 86 10.43 7.98 7.76
CA ARG A 86 11.80 7.81 8.26
C ARG A 86 12.70 8.99 7.92
N HIS A 87 12.58 9.51 6.70
CA HIS A 87 13.28 10.72 6.29
C HIS A 87 12.95 11.90 7.23
N CYS A 88 11.68 12.04 7.61
CA CYS A 88 11.20 13.06 8.55
C CYS A 88 11.43 12.68 10.03
N ARG A 89 12.27 11.69 10.32
CA ARG A 89 12.58 11.21 11.67
C ARG A 89 11.38 10.66 12.46
N ILE A 90 10.35 10.20 11.76
CA ILE A 90 9.22 9.48 12.35
C ILE A 90 9.52 7.98 12.25
N PRO A 91 9.59 7.24 13.37
CA PRO A 91 9.80 5.80 13.29
C PRO A 91 8.65 5.13 12.54
N ALA A 92 8.97 4.35 11.52
CA ALA A 92 7.99 3.70 10.68
C ALA A 92 8.39 2.26 10.35
N ARG A 93 7.41 1.36 10.17
CA ARG A 93 7.63 -0.04 9.78
C ARG A 93 6.52 -0.51 8.83
N ILE A 94 6.80 -1.52 8.02
CA ILE A 94 5.79 -2.14 7.16
C ILE A 94 5.10 -3.28 7.91
N GLY A 95 3.80 -3.40 7.78
CA GLY A 95 3.03 -4.57 8.16
C GLY A 95 2.49 -5.29 6.93
N LEU A 96 2.33 -6.61 7.06
CA LEU A 96 1.81 -7.48 6.00
C LEU A 96 0.65 -8.31 6.55
N ALA A 97 -0.39 -8.50 5.74
CA ALA A 97 -1.55 -9.29 6.11
C ALA A 97 -2.25 -9.88 4.88
N ASP A 98 -2.97 -10.97 5.04
CA ASP A 98 -3.89 -11.43 4.02
C ASP A 98 -5.25 -10.81 4.25
N VAL A 99 -5.87 -10.32 3.17
CA VAL A 99 -7.19 -9.69 3.23
C VAL A 99 -8.11 -10.24 2.17
N ARG A 100 -9.42 -10.24 2.43
CA ARG A 100 -10.44 -10.36 1.39
C ARG A 100 -10.93 -8.96 1.05
N ASN A 101 -10.79 -8.56 -0.21
CA ASN A 101 -11.17 -7.23 -0.69
C ASN A 101 -12.34 -7.32 -1.66
N HIS A 102 -13.47 -6.73 -1.28
CA HIS A 102 -14.69 -6.75 -2.09
C HIS A 102 -14.68 -5.73 -3.25
N LEU A 103 -13.63 -4.90 -3.39
CA LEU A 103 -13.43 -4.00 -4.54
C LEU A 103 -12.71 -4.62 -5.73
N ALA A 104 -12.43 -5.92 -5.71
CA ALA A 104 -11.75 -6.57 -6.81
C ALA A 104 -12.63 -6.60 -8.08
N THR A 105 -12.05 -6.24 -9.22
CA THR A 105 -12.74 -6.38 -10.52
C THR A 105 -12.77 -7.87 -10.91
N PRO A 106 -13.76 -8.32 -11.71
CA PRO A 106 -13.81 -9.69 -12.20
C PRO A 106 -12.52 -10.13 -12.90
N ARG A 107 -11.91 -9.23 -13.68
CA ARG A 107 -10.63 -9.48 -14.35
C ARG A 107 -9.49 -9.70 -13.36
N LEU A 108 -9.41 -8.90 -12.29
CA LEU A 108 -8.39 -9.07 -11.27
C LEU A 108 -8.58 -10.39 -10.52
N LEU A 109 -9.82 -10.73 -10.16
CA LEU A 109 -10.15 -12.01 -9.53
C LEU A 109 -9.80 -13.20 -10.42
N GLU A 110 -10.06 -13.11 -11.72
CA GLU A 110 -9.68 -14.13 -12.69
C GLU A 110 -8.15 -14.26 -12.82
N ALA A 111 -7.43 -13.15 -12.86
CA ALA A 111 -5.97 -13.13 -12.91
C ALA A 111 -5.35 -13.76 -11.64
N LEU A 112 -5.87 -13.41 -10.47
CA LEU A 112 -5.42 -13.97 -9.19
C LEU A 112 -5.93 -15.39 -8.94
N ARG A 113 -7.02 -15.80 -9.59
CA ARG A 113 -7.74 -17.06 -9.35
C ARG A 113 -8.12 -17.25 -7.87
N SER A 114 -8.38 -16.15 -7.18
CA SER A 114 -8.59 -16.10 -5.74
C SER A 114 -9.24 -14.78 -5.34
N GLU A 115 -10.03 -14.83 -4.26
CA GLU A 115 -10.58 -13.64 -3.59
C GLU A 115 -9.69 -13.16 -2.43
N VAL A 116 -8.67 -13.94 -2.09
CA VAL A 116 -7.67 -13.57 -1.08
C VAL A 116 -6.63 -12.71 -1.75
N PHE A 117 -6.40 -11.52 -1.20
CA PHE A 117 -5.30 -10.62 -1.51
C PHE A 117 -4.19 -10.87 -0.49
N ALA A 118 -3.25 -11.72 -0.88
CA ALA A 118 -2.17 -12.16 -0.02
C ALA A 118 -1.11 -11.07 0.13
N MET A 119 -0.53 -10.95 1.33
CA MET A 119 0.53 -9.98 1.65
C MET A 119 0.16 -8.51 1.35
N HIS A 120 -1.07 -8.10 1.66
CA HIS A 120 -1.48 -6.70 1.68
C HIS A 120 -0.59 -5.87 2.62
N GLY A 121 -0.03 -4.78 2.07
CA GLY A 121 0.88 -3.89 2.81
C GLY A 121 0.18 -2.70 3.47
N TYR A 122 0.53 -2.45 4.72
CA TYR A 122 0.21 -1.23 5.46
C TYR A 122 1.45 -0.66 6.16
N THR A 123 1.42 0.60 6.55
CA THR A 123 2.49 1.24 7.32
C THR A 123 2.06 1.39 8.76
N GLU A 124 2.97 1.17 9.70
CA GLU A 124 2.81 1.64 11.07
C GLU A 124 3.76 2.79 11.35
N LEU A 125 3.22 3.85 11.96
CA LEU A 125 3.92 5.07 12.31
C LEU A 125 3.92 5.20 13.84
N TYR A 126 5.08 5.44 14.44
CA TYR A 126 5.18 5.67 15.87
C TYR A 126 4.91 7.15 16.18
N LEU A 127 3.70 7.44 16.64
CA LEU A 127 3.19 8.78 16.89
C LEU A 127 2.70 8.86 18.33
N GLU A 128 3.05 9.94 19.03
CA GLU A 128 2.54 10.25 20.37
C GLU A 128 2.64 9.06 21.36
N GLY A 129 3.73 8.27 21.26
CA GLY A 129 4.02 7.17 22.17
C GLY A 129 3.45 5.80 21.77
N ARG A 130 2.80 5.67 20.60
CA ARG A 130 2.25 4.39 20.14
C ARG A 130 2.37 4.19 18.63
N TRP A 131 2.22 2.95 18.19
CA TRP A 131 2.09 2.61 16.78
C TRP A 131 0.66 2.87 16.31
N VAL A 132 0.54 3.49 15.14
CA VAL A 132 -0.73 3.75 14.45
C VAL A 132 -0.63 3.21 13.04
N LYS A 133 -1.61 2.39 12.63
CA LYS A 133 -1.66 1.79 11.28
C LYS A 133 -2.21 2.79 10.27
N ALA A 134 -1.63 2.80 9.07
CA ALA A 134 -2.04 3.63 7.95
C ALA A 134 -1.88 2.87 6.63
N THR A 135 -2.93 2.84 5.83
CA THR A 135 -2.97 2.12 4.55
C THR A 135 -3.11 3.12 3.40
N PRO A 136 -2.01 3.58 2.78
CA PRO A 136 -2.07 4.62 1.76
C PRO A 136 -2.45 4.06 0.38
N ALA A 137 -3.25 2.99 0.31
CA ALA A 137 -3.44 2.18 -0.90
C ALA A 137 -4.33 2.87 -1.95
N PHE A 138 -5.64 2.96 -1.76
CA PHE A 138 -6.51 3.49 -2.82
C PHE A 138 -6.45 5.02 -2.88
N ASN A 139 -5.96 5.55 -4.00
CA ASN A 139 -5.94 6.98 -4.31
C ASN A 139 -7.37 7.49 -4.53
N ARG A 140 -7.62 8.78 -4.27
CA ARG A 140 -8.95 9.39 -4.39
C ARG A 140 -9.64 9.17 -5.75
N ALA A 141 -8.88 9.15 -6.84
CA ALA A 141 -9.47 8.93 -8.17
C ALA A 141 -10.01 7.51 -8.33
N LEU A 142 -9.30 6.51 -7.80
CA LEU A 142 -9.77 5.13 -7.76
C LEU A 142 -11.01 4.98 -6.88
N CYS A 143 -11.00 5.56 -5.68
CA CYS A 143 -12.15 5.53 -4.79
C CYS A 143 -13.39 6.15 -5.44
N ARG A 144 -13.25 7.25 -6.18
CA ARG A 144 -14.36 7.83 -6.94
C ARG A 144 -14.88 6.90 -8.03
N ALA A 145 -13.97 6.21 -8.73
CA ALA A 145 -14.34 5.30 -9.81
C ALA A 145 -15.13 4.07 -9.31
N PHE A 146 -14.88 3.64 -8.06
CA PHE A 146 -15.63 2.57 -7.38
C PHE A 146 -16.79 3.08 -6.49
N ASP A 147 -17.13 4.37 -6.56
CA ASP A 147 -18.11 5.07 -5.68
C ASP A 147 -17.96 4.80 -4.17
N VAL A 148 -16.72 4.86 -3.69
CA VAL A 148 -16.39 4.56 -2.29
C VAL A 148 -15.61 5.69 -1.64
N ALA A 149 -15.69 5.76 -0.30
CA ALA A 149 -14.93 6.73 0.45
C ALA A 149 -13.43 6.34 0.47
N PRO A 150 -12.51 7.29 0.23
CA PRO A 150 -11.09 7.06 0.45
C PRO A 150 -10.79 6.97 1.95
N LEU A 151 -9.78 6.18 2.33
CA LEU A 151 -9.39 6.02 3.73
C LEU A 151 -8.78 7.32 4.25
N GLU A 152 -9.32 7.84 5.33
CA GLU A 152 -8.81 9.03 6.01
C GLU A 152 -7.84 8.65 7.13
N PHE A 153 -6.88 9.53 7.44
CA PHE A 153 -5.88 9.28 8.46
C PHE A 153 -5.62 10.57 9.24
N ASP A 154 -5.86 10.54 10.54
CA ASP A 154 -5.71 11.69 11.44
C ASP A 154 -4.45 11.63 12.31
N GLY A 155 -3.63 10.58 12.13
CA GLY A 155 -2.44 10.32 12.93
C GLY A 155 -2.73 9.77 14.33
N VAL A 156 -3.99 9.41 14.63
CA VAL A 156 -4.45 8.90 15.92
C VAL A 156 -5.16 7.57 15.72
N ALA A 157 -6.26 7.52 14.97
CA ALA A 157 -6.94 6.26 14.72
C ALA A 157 -6.18 5.43 13.68
N ASP A 158 -6.25 4.11 13.82
CA ASP A 158 -5.79 3.22 12.77
C ASP A 158 -6.63 3.45 11.50
N SER A 159 -5.95 3.65 10.38
CA SER A 159 -6.53 3.76 9.05
C SER A 159 -6.17 2.51 8.24
N VAL A 160 -6.88 1.43 8.53
CA VAL A 160 -6.68 0.13 7.88
C VAL A 160 -7.69 -0.08 6.77
N PHE A 161 -8.97 -0.23 7.07
CA PHE A 161 -10.03 -0.44 6.07
C PHE A 161 -11.35 0.21 6.49
N HIS A 162 -12.21 0.49 5.51
CA HIS A 162 -13.62 0.70 5.79
C HIS A 162 -14.25 -0.67 5.98
N PRO A 163 -14.84 -0.98 7.15
CA PRO A 163 -15.52 -2.25 7.33
C PRO A 163 -16.79 -2.35 6.48
N PHE A 164 -17.38 -1.21 6.07
CA PHE A 164 -18.63 -1.14 5.34
C PHE A 164 -18.59 -0.14 4.17
N ASN A 165 -19.30 -0.44 3.07
CA ASN A 165 -19.59 0.56 2.02
C ASN A 165 -20.73 1.52 2.45
N ARG A 166 -21.12 2.45 1.57
CA ARG A 166 -22.23 3.40 1.85
C ARG A 166 -23.58 2.71 2.05
N GLN A 167 -23.72 1.47 1.57
CA GLN A 167 -24.91 0.62 1.67
C GLN A 167 -24.88 -0.31 2.90
N GLY A 168 -23.81 -0.29 3.71
CA GLY A 168 -23.68 -1.09 4.93
C GLY A 168 -23.16 -2.51 4.74
N GLU A 169 -22.65 -2.87 3.56
CA GLU A 169 -22.14 -4.22 3.26
C GLU A 169 -20.66 -4.35 3.67
N ARG A 170 -20.28 -5.54 4.21
CA ARG A 170 -18.88 -5.80 4.62
C ARG A 170 -17.93 -5.65 3.43
N TYR A 171 -16.87 -4.87 3.63
CA TYR A 171 -16.09 -4.33 2.52
C TYR A 171 -14.63 -4.80 2.47
N MET A 172 -14.03 -5.07 3.62
CA MET A 172 -12.75 -5.78 3.70
C MET A 172 -12.64 -6.60 4.98
N GLU A 173 -12.00 -7.77 4.90
CA GLU A 173 -11.78 -8.69 6.02
C GLU A 173 -10.30 -9.04 6.16
N TYR A 174 -9.75 -8.94 7.37
CA TYR A 174 -8.43 -9.48 7.70
C TYR A 174 -8.53 -11.01 7.89
N LEU A 175 -7.73 -11.75 7.13
CA LEU A 175 -7.70 -13.21 7.17
C LEU A 175 -6.49 -13.73 7.97
N ALA A 176 -5.32 -13.09 7.81
CA ALA A 176 -4.10 -13.44 8.53
C ALA A 176 -3.23 -12.19 8.74
N ASP A 177 -2.57 -12.07 9.89
CA ASP A 177 -1.53 -11.08 10.16
C ASP A 177 -0.17 -11.76 10.06
N HIS A 178 0.73 -11.25 9.21
CA HIS A 178 2.07 -11.78 9.00
C HIS A 178 3.14 -11.02 9.80
N GLY A 179 2.75 -10.01 10.57
CA GLY A 179 3.61 -9.23 11.44
C GLY A 179 4.09 -7.92 10.84
N GLN A 180 5.03 -7.28 11.55
CA GLN A 180 5.57 -5.97 11.21
C GLN A 180 7.10 -5.99 11.17
N PHE A 181 7.67 -5.31 10.18
CA PHE A 181 9.06 -5.44 9.80
C PHE A 181 9.74 -4.08 9.56
N ALA A 182 11.01 -3.98 9.94
CA ALA A 182 11.82 -2.78 9.68
C ALA A 182 12.13 -2.60 8.18
N ASP A 183 12.05 -3.65 7.37
CA ASP A 183 12.09 -3.57 5.92
C ASP A 183 11.29 -4.74 5.37
N LEU A 184 10.95 -4.75 4.09
CA LEU A 184 10.15 -5.84 3.52
C LEU A 184 10.90 -7.18 3.62
N PRO A 185 10.33 -8.22 4.27
CA PRO A 185 10.93 -9.55 4.33
C PRO A 185 10.73 -10.27 2.98
N GLU A 186 11.60 -10.01 2.02
CA GLU A 186 11.49 -10.47 0.62
C GLU A 186 11.19 -11.97 0.47
N GLU A 187 11.93 -12.83 1.18
CA GLU A 187 11.76 -14.28 1.10
C GLU A 187 10.37 -14.71 1.58
N LEU A 188 9.94 -14.17 2.74
CA LEU A 188 8.59 -14.41 3.27
C LEU A 188 7.52 -13.93 2.30
N PHE A 189 7.68 -12.71 1.78
CA PHE A 189 6.75 -12.07 0.86
C PHE A 189 6.54 -12.90 -0.41
N PHE A 190 7.62 -13.22 -1.14
CA PHE A 190 7.50 -13.97 -2.39
C PHE A 190 7.13 -15.43 -2.17
N SER A 191 7.61 -16.09 -1.11
CA SER A 191 7.24 -17.48 -0.81
C SER A 191 5.74 -17.61 -0.55
N HIS A 192 5.15 -16.67 0.20
CA HIS A 192 3.71 -16.68 0.48
C HIS A 192 2.89 -16.38 -0.77
N LEU A 193 3.31 -15.41 -1.58
CA LEU A 193 2.67 -15.14 -2.87
C LEU A 193 2.72 -16.36 -3.80
N GLN A 194 3.82 -17.11 -3.81
CA GLN A 194 3.95 -18.34 -4.59
C GLN A 194 3.04 -19.45 -4.09
N GLN A 195 2.83 -19.55 -2.78
CA GLN A 195 1.88 -20.51 -2.20
C GLN A 195 0.43 -20.17 -2.56
N HIS A 196 0.06 -18.88 -2.51
CA HIS A 196 -1.30 -18.42 -2.81
C HIS A 196 -1.61 -18.35 -4.30
N TYR A 197 -0.62 -18.00 -5.13
CA TYR A 197 -0.78 -17.79 -6.57
C TYR A 197 0.28 -18.57 -7.37
N PRO A 198 0.38 -19.90 -7.24
CA PRO A 198 1.46 -20.68 -7.86
C PRO A 198 1.53 -20.52 -9.39
N HIS A 199 0.39 -20.27 -10.05
CA HIS A 199 0.34 -20.00 -11.49
C HIS A 199 1.10 -18.72 -11.87
N LEU A 200 1.12 -17.71 -11.00
CA LEU A 200 1.86 -16.46 -11.18
C LEU A 200 3.36 -16.62 -10.98
N PHE A 201 3.87 -17.79 -10.60
CA PHE A 201 5.31 -18.07 -10.41
C PHE A 201 5.83 -19.23 -11.27
N SER A 202 4.99 -19.80 -12.13
CA SER A 202 5.24 -21.04 -12.91
C SER A 202 6.25 -20.93 -14.08
N GLY A 203 7.20 -19.99 -14.05
CA GLY A 203 8.26 -19.83 -15.06
C GLY A 203 7.82 -19.21 -16.40
N ARG A 204 6.51 -18.98 -16.60
CA ARG A 204 5.99 -18.18 -17.72
C ARG A 204 6.12 -16.69 -17.42
N PRO A 205 6.16 -15.81 -18.46
CA PRO A 205 5.99 -14.38 -18.27
C PRO A 205 4.73 -14.11 -17.44
N LEU A 206 4.83 -13.16 -16.50
CA LEU A 206 3.67 -12.74 -15.73
C LEU A 206 2.70 -12.05 -16.69
N ALA A 207 1.50 -12.60 -16.84
CA ALA A 207 0.43 -12.00 -17.66
C ALA A 207 -0.57 -11.27 -16.74
N LEU A 208 -0.07 -10.28 -15.99
CA LEU A 208 -0.92 -9.29 -15.33
C LEU A 208 -0.85 -8.01 -16.17
N ASP A 209 -1.82 -7.82 -17.05
CA ASP A 209 -2.02 -6.56 -17.75
C ASP A 209 -3.42 -6.06 -17.42
N GLY A 210 -3.55 -4.76 -17.15
CA GLY A 210 -4.84 -4.13 -16.86
C GLY A 210 -4.70 -2.72 -16.33
N ASP A 211 -5.84 -2.04 -16.25
CA ASP A 211 -5.97 -0.73 -15.63
C ASP A 211 -7.13 -0.79 -14.64
N PHE A 212 -6.78 -1.00 -13.38
CA PHE A 212 -7.75 -1.23 -12.32
C PHE A 212 -8.70 -0.04 -12.12
N GLN A 213 -8.23 1.18 -12.37
CA GLN A 213 -9.08 2.38 -12.27
C GLN A 213 -10.05 2.46 -13.45
N ALA A 214 -9.61 2.12 -14.67
CA ALA A 214 -10.47 2.11 -15.84
C ALA A 214 -11.54 1.01 -15.79
N GLU A 215 -11.23 -0.12 -15.14
CA GLU A 215 -12.15 -1.25 -14.94
C GLU A 215 -13.29 -0.92 -13.98
N ALA A 216 -13.05 -0.06 -12.98
CA ALA A 216 -14.05 0.31 -11.96
C ALA A 216 -15.37 0.86 -12.54
N GLY A 217 -15.31 1.55 -13.69
CA GLY A 217 -16.49 2.12 -14.36
C GLY A 217 -17.23 1.17 -15.31
N GLN A 218 -16.77 -0.07 -15.47
CA GLN A 218 -17.37 -1.03 -16.41
C GLN A 218 -18.30 -2.06 -15.71
N ASP A 219 -18.23 -2.16 -14.38
CA ASP A 219 -19.05 -3.11 -13.59
C ASP A 219 -20.46 -2.61 -13.27
N GLU A 220 -20.81 -1.34 -13.56
CA GLU A 220 -22.17 -0.81 -13.36
C GLU A 220 -23.22 -1.49 -14.26
N GLY A 221 -22.81 -2.21 -15.32
CA GLY A 221 -23.72 -2.87 -16.25
C GLY A 221 -24.22 -4.26 -15.85
N ARG A 222 -23.88 -4.77 -14.64
CA ARG A 222 -24.17 -6.16 -14.26
C ARG A 222 -24.88 -6.36 -12.92
N ARG A 223 -25.37 -5.29 -12.29
CA ARG A 223 -26.25 -5.36 -11.11
C ARG A 223 -27.72 -5.46 -11.51
#